data_AF-A0AAQ0WI70-F1
#
_entry.id   AF-A0AAQ0WI70-F1
#
_cell.length_a   1.000
_cell.length_b   1.000
_cell.length_c   1.000
_cell.angle_alpha   90.00
_cell.angle_beta   90.00
_cell.angle_gamma   90.00
#
_symmetry.space_group_name_H-M   'P 1'
#
loop_
_entity.id
_entity.type
_entity.pdbx_description
1 polymer ?
#
loop_
_entity_poly.entity_id
_entity_poly.type
_entity_poly.pdbx_seq_one_letter_code
_entity_poly.pdbx_strand_id
1 'polypeptide(L)'
;MSFKTKLHLWLGSTEINQQEYWYYFDDSEGLPKFCKEVGLDWLDQDFMGYHFDKEVDDLKFIIEETPEPEHHEKMLKDCLEKGINKANAMFYYWRDDPIKVSKDKKYNTLTYIGEYEWD
;
A
#
# COMPACT_ATOMS: atom_id res chain seq x y z
N MET A 1 -24.21 -9.83 10.43
CA MET A 1 -23.64 -9.12 9.27
C MET A 1 -22.13 -9.22 9.44
N SER A 2 -21.43 -9.93 8.55
CA SER A 2 -19.96 -9.85 8.52
C SER A 2 -19.64 -8.49 7.89
N PHE A 3 -18.99 -7.61 8.64
CA PHE A 3 -18.37 -6.42 8.07
C PHE A 3 -17.08 -6.92 7.43
N LYS A 4 -17.11 -7.20 6.12
CA LYS A 4 -15.89 -7.53 5.40
C LYS A 4 -15.03 -6.27 5.35
N THR A 5 -13.90 -6.32 6.05
CA THR A 5 -12.89 -5.27 5.95
C THR A 5 -12.27 -5.36 4.56
N LYS A 6 -11.68 -4.26 4.08
CA LYS A 6 -10.97 -4.26 2.80
C LYS A 6 -9.53 -3.84 3.00
N LEU A 7 -8.63 -4.57 2.36
CA LEU A 7 -7.23 -4.18 2.23
C LEU A 7 -7.07 -3.29 1.02
N HIS A 8 -6.60 -2.07 1.24
CA HIS A 8 -6.19 -1.14 0.19
C HIS A 8 -4.70 -1.32 -0.08
N LEU A 9 -4.30 -1.58 -1.32
CA LEU A 9 -2.91 -1.84 -1.70
C LEU A 9 -2.33 -0.72 -2.56
N TRP A 10 -1.12 -0.29 -2.22
CA TRP A 10 -0.25 0.54 -3.04
C TRP A 10 1.07 -0.17 -3.28
N LEU A 11 1.54 -0.16 -4.53
CA LEU A 11 2.70 -0.94 -4.93
C LEU A 11 3.41 -0.29 -6.13
N GLY A 12 4.73 -0.44 -6.19
CA GLY A 12 5.51 -0.05 -7.36
C GLY A 12 7.02 0.01 -7.09
N SER A 13 7.72 0.72 -7.98
CA SER A 13 9.13 1.05 -7.80
C SER A 13 9.30 2.46 -7.27
N THR A 14 10.24 2.63 -6.35
CA THR A 14 10.68 3.92 -5.83
C THR A 14 12.19 4.02 -5.81
N GLU A 15 12.70 5.25 -5.99
CA GLU A 15 14.13 5.58 -5.92
C GLU A 15 14.47 6.36 -4.64
N ILE A 16 13.47 6.66 -3.80
CA ILE A 16 13.69 7.34 -2.53
C ILE A 16 14.42 6.42 -1.56
N ASN A 17 15.06 7.02 -0.55
CA ASN A 17 15.74 6.24 0.48
C ASN A 17 14.76 5.72 1.55
N GLN A 18 15.21 4.77 2.36
CA GLN A 18 14.40 4.11 3.37
C GLN A 18 13.83 5.07 4.42
N GLN A 19 14.63 6.06 4.84
CA GLN A 19 14.18 7.06 5.81
C GLN A 19 13.03 7.91 5.24
N GLU A 20 13.16 8.35 3.98
CA GLU A 20 12.10 9.11 3.30
C GLU A 20 10.84 8.26 3.10
N TYR A 21 11.00 6.99 2.74
CA TYR A 21 9.88 6.05 2.59
C TYR A 21 9.10 5.87 3.89
N TRP A 22 9.80 5.68 5.02
CA TRP A 22 9.17 5.47 6.33
C TRP A 22 8.56 6.75 6.91
N TYR A 23 9.22 7.89 6.74
CA TYR A 23 8.73 9.18 7.25
C TYR A 23 7.35 9.57 6.67
N TYR A 24 6.95 8.98 5.53
CA TYR A 24 5.60 9.16 4.97
C TYR A 24 4.47 8.71 5.92
N PHE A 25 4.75 7.75 6.80
CA PHE A 25 3.80 7.15 7.74
C PHE A 25 4.02 7.58 9.20
N ASP A 26 5.08 8.35 9.46
CA ASP A 26 5.46 8.80 10.80
C ASP A 26 4.44 9.79 11.36
N ASP A 27 3.98 9.54 12.59
CA ASP A 27 3.02 10.35 13.34
C ASP A 27 3.66 11.16 14.48
N SER A 28 4.98 11.08 14.64
CA SER A 28 5.72 11.76 15.72
C SER A 28 5.61 13.28 15.68
N GLU A 29 5.39 13.86 14.49
CA GLU A 29 5.22 15.31 14.27
C GLU A 29 3.76 15.71 14.00
N GLY A 30 2.80 14.82 14.29
CA GLY A 30 1.36 15.03 14.08
C GLY A 30 0.80 14.15 12.98
N LEU A 31 -0.23 14.62 12.26
CA LEU A 31 -0.93 13.78 11.28
C LEU A 31 0.00 13.35 10.12
N PRO A 32 0.21 12.04 9.89
CA PRO A 32 1.10 11.54 8.84
C PRO A 32 0.73 12.06 7.46
N LYS A 33 1.73 12.09 6.56
CA LYS A 33 1.50 12.50 5.17
C LYS A 33 0.53 11.57 4.47
N PHE A 34 0.62 10.25 4.72
CA PHE A 34 -0.36 9.27 4.26
C PHE A 34 -1.80 9.69 4.60
N CYS A 35 -2.10 9.96 5.86
CA CYS A 35 -3.44 10.32 6.32
C CYS A 35 -3.98 11.58 5.63
N LYS A 36 -3.16 12.63 5.53
CA LYS A 36 -3.51 13.86 4.79
C LYS A 36 -3.88 13.57 3.34
N GLU A 37 -3.18 12.63 2.72
CA GLU A 37 -3.34 12.31 1.31
C GLU A 37 -4.53 11.40 1.00
N VAL A 38 -4.92 10.54 1.93
CA VAL A 38 -6.07 9.64 1.81
C VAL A 38 -7.32 10.10 2.57
N GLY A 39 -7.23 11.24 3.26
CA GLY A 39 -8.35 11.84 3.98
C GLY A 39 -8.69 11.16 5.30
N LEU A 40 -7.70 10.56 5.96
CA LEU A 40 -7.83 10.02 7.32
C LEU A 40 -7.47 11.10 8.36
N ASP A 41 -8.18 11.11 9.49
CA ASP A 41 -7.92 12.03 10.60
C ASP A 41 -6.86 11.51 11.58
N TRP A 42 -6.51 10.24 11.48
CA TRP A 42 -5.46 9.58 12.27
C TRP A 42 -5.02 8.28 11.58
N LEU A 43 -3.87 7.73 11.98
CA LEU A 43 -3.36 6.46 11.47
C LEU A 43 -3.40 5.42 12.58
N ASP A 44 -4.04 4.28 12.32
CA ASP A 44 -3.93 3.11 13.17
C ASP A 44 -2.83 2.19 12.60
N GLN A 45 -1.64 2.24 13.18
CA GLN A 45 -0.49 1.50 12.65
C GLN A 45 -0.69 -0.03 12.75
N ASP A 46 -1.56 -0.52 13.63
CA ASP A 46 -1.89 -1.95 13.76
C ASP A 46 -2.63 -2.48 12.52
N PHE A 47 -3.24 -1.59 11.73
CA PHE A 47 -3.95 -1.90 10.47
C PHE A 47 -3.17 -1.45 9.24
N MET A 48 -1.84 -1.27 9.36
CA MET A 48 -0.96 -0.92 8.25
C MET A 48 0.24 -1.86 8.17
N GLY A 49 0.65 -2.20 6.94
CA GLY A 49 1.91 -2.86 6.68
C GLY A 49 2.60 -2.22 5.49
N TYR A 50 3.93 -2.23 5.49
CA TYR A 50 4.73 -1.66 4.41
C TYR A 50 6.07 -2.36 4.32
N HIS A 51 6.53 -2.52 3.09
CA HIS A 51 7.81 -3.13 2.75
C HIS A 51 8.55 -2.22 1.76
N PHE A 52 9.87 -2.10 1.92
CA PHE A 52 10.75 -1.45 0.97
C PHE A 52 12.14 -2.10 1.01
N ASP A 53 12.62 -2.55 -0.14
CA ASP A 53 13.96 -3.07 -0.32
C ASP A 53 14.54 -2.54 -1.64
N LYS A 54 15.62 -1.78 -1.56
CA LYS A 54 16.25 -1.14 -2.72
C LYS A 54 16.89 -2.16 -3.68
N GLU A 55 17.26 -3.35 -3.20
CA GLU A 55 17.95 -4.37 -3.99
C GLU A 55 16.98 -5.31 -4.71
N VAL A 56 15.70 -5.25 -4.37
CA VAL A 56 14.64 -6.09 -4.95
C VAL A 56 13.96 -5.36 -6.11
N ASP A 57 13.68 -6.09 -7.18
CA ASP A 57 12.79 -5.62 -8.25
C ASP A 57 11.72 -6.67 -8.67
N ASP A 58 11.63 -7.78 -7.94
CA ASP A 58 10.69 -8.85 -8.18
C ASP A 58 9.29 -8.49 -7.65
N LEU A 59 8.38 -8.24 -8.59
CA LEU A 59 6.98 -7.94 -8.29
C LEU A 59 6.29 -9.04 -7.46
N LYS A 60 6.58 -10.32 -7.73
CA LYS A 60 5.94 -11.42 -7.01
C LYS A 60 6.39 -11.45 -5.56
N PHE A 61 7.69 -11.31 -5.33
CA PHE A 61 8.25 -11.22 -3.98
C PHE A 61 7.58 -10.10 -3.17
N ILE A 62 7.44 -8.90 -3.75
CA ILE A 62 6.79 -7.77 -3.06
C ILE A 62 5.29 -8.04 -2.79
N ILE A 63 4.59 -8.76 -3.67
CA ILE A 63 3.20 -9.17 -3.43
C ILE A 63 3.12 -10.23 -2.34
N GLU A 64 4.06 -11.16 -2.28
CA GLU A 64 4.10 -12.23 -1.26
C GLU A 64 4.28 -11.68 0.16
N GLU A 65 4.85 -10.49 0.31
CA GLU A 65 4.93 -9.75 1.58
C GLU A 65 3.57 -9.16 2.01
N THR A 66 2.56 -9.15 1.13
CA THR A 66 1.20 -8.75 1.52
C THR A 66 0.49 -9.90 2.25
N PRO A 67 -0.32 -9.59 3.26
CA PRO A 67 -1.21 -10.58 3.85
C PRO A 67 -2.31 -11.02 2.86
N GLU A 68 -2.96 -12.15 3.16
CA GLU A 68 -3.96 -12.84 2.32
C GLU A 68 -3.40 -13.46 1.02
N PRO A 69 -2.69 -14.61 1.11
CA PRO A 69 -2.17 -15.34 -0.04
C PRO A 69 -3.22 -15.69 -1.10
N GLU A 70 -4.49 -15.87 -0.74
CA GLU A 70 -5.58 -16.08 -1.70
C GLU A 70 -5.77 -14.93 -2.70
N HIS A 71 -5.28 -13.74 -2.39
CA HIS A 71 -5.42 -12.56 -3.23
C HIS A 71 -4.17 -12.27 -4.09
N HIS A 72 -3.05 -12.96 -3.84
CA HIS A 72 -1.78 -12.70 -4.53
C HIS A 72 -1.89 -12.84 -6.06
N GLU A 73 -2.59 -13.86 -6.57
CA GLU A 73 -2.80 -14.00 -8.03
C GLU A 73 -3.57 -12.83 -8.63
N LYS A 74 -4.58 -12.33 -7.92
CA LYS A 74 -5.38 -11.18 -8.34
C LYS A 74 -4.54 -9.90 -8.27
N MET A 75 -3.80 -9.68 -7.19
CA MET A 75 -2.89 -8.54 -7.03
C MET A 75 -1.86 -8.48 -8.15
N LEU A 76 -1.27 -9.62 -8.50
CA LEU A 76 -0.31 -9.72 -9.61
C LEU A 76 -0.96 -9.31 -10.93
N LYS A 77 -2.16 -9.85 -11.22
CA LYS A 77 -2.91 -9.49 -12.42
C LYS A 77 -3.21 -7.99 -12.47
N ASP A 78 -3.72 -7.41 -11.37
CA ASP A 78 -4.06 -5.98 -11.28
C ASP A 78 -2.82 -5.08 -11.47
N CYS A 79 -1.65 -5.51 -10.98
CA CYS A 79 -0.38 -4.81 -11.21
C CYS A 79 0.02 -4.82 -12.69
N LEU A 80 -0.04 -5.98 -13.34
CA LEU A 80 0.31 -6.14 -14.75
C LEU A 80 -0.63 -5.33 -15.66
N GLU A 81 -1.93 -5.30 -15.37
CA GLU A 81 -2.91 -4.47 -16.09
C GLU A 81 -2.61 -2.97 -15.99
N LYS A 82 -1.94 -2.54 -14.92
CA LYS A 82 -1.46 -1.16 -14.71
C LYS A 82 -0.06 -0.92 -15.27
N GLY A 83 0.55 -1.90 -15.94
CA GLY A 83 1.91 -1.82 -16.50
C GLY A 83 3.02 -1.91 -15.46
N ILE A 84 2.72 -2.36 -14.24
CA ILE A 84 3.70 -2.58 -13.17
C ILE A 84 4.21 -4.01 -13.30
N ASN A 85 5.44 -4.14 -13.83
CA ASN A 85 6.08 -5.45 -14.04
C ASN A 85 7.21 -5.73 -13.05
N LYS A 86 7.59 -4.72 -12.26
CA LYS A 86 8.64 -4.74 -11.23
C LYS A 86 8.20 -3.87 -10.08
N ALA A 87 8.63 -4.20 -8.87
CA ALA A 87 8.37 -3.42 -7.68
C ALA A 87 9.47 -3.65 -6.66
N ASN A 88 9.69 -2.65 -5.83
CA ASN A 88 10.65 -2.70 -4.72
C ASN A 88 10.04 -2.18 -3.41
N ALA A 89 8.79 -1.72 -3.47
CA ALA A 89 8.07 -1.16 -2.35
C ALA A 89 6.57 -1.44 -2.45
N MET A 90 5.95 -1.65 -1.29
CA MET A 90 4.50 -1.69 -1.14
C MET A 90 4.08 -1.18 0.23
N PHE A 91 2.84 -0.74 0.31
CA PHE A 91 2.16 -0.60 1.59
C PHE A 91 0.67 -0.90 1.42
N TYR A 92 0.05 -1.31 2.51
CA TYR A 92 -1.37 -1.60 2.56
C TYR A 92 -1.99 -1.12 3.86
N TYR A 93 -3.29 -0.85 3.82
CA TYR A 93 -4.08 -0.45 4.96
C TYR A 93 -5.41 -1.19 4.94
N TRP A 94 -5.82 -1.81 6.05
CA TRP A 94 -7.02 -2.63 6.12
C TRP A 94 -7.89 -2.24 7.31
N ARG A 95 -8.72 -1.21 7.12
CA ARG A 95 -9.69 -0.77 8.14
C ARG A 95 -10.95 -0.27 7.46
N ASP A 96 -12.06 -0.33 8.19
CA ASP A 96 -13.35 0.22 7.74
C ASP A 96 -13.38 1.75 7.86
N ASP A 97 -12.40 2.41 7.23
CA ASP A 97 -12.27 3.86 7.16
C ASP A 97 -12.54 4.36 5.73
N PRO A 98 -13.13 5.56 5.56
CA PRO A 98 -13.44 6.12 4.24
C PRO A 98 -12.18 6.67 3.55
N ILE A 99 -11.31 5.79 3.07
CA ILE A 99 -10.09 6.14 2.33
C ILE A 99 -10.46 6.75 0.97
N LYS A 100 -9.87 7.91 0.67
CA LYS A 100 -10.02 8.60 -0.62
C LYS A 100 -8.79 8.39 -1.49
N VAL A 101 -8.96 7.60 -2.54
CA VAL A 101 -7.89 7.29 -3.51
C VAL A 101 -8.20 7.84 -4.90
N SER A 102 -7.16 8.32 -5.57
CA SER A 102 -7.20 8.70 -6.98
C SER A 102 -6.32 7.76 -7.80
N LYS A 103 -6.84 7.30 -8.94
CA LYS A 103 -6.12 6.38 -9.85
C LYS A 103 -4.94 7.05 -10.56
N ASP A 104 -4.99 8.37 -10.72
CA ASP A 104 -3.97 9.15 -11.43
C ASP A 104 -2.90 9.74 -10.49
N LYS A 105 -3.05 9.51 -9.17
CA LYS A 105 -2.15 10.01 -8.15
C LYS A 105 -1.20 8.91 -7.67
N LYS A 106 0.05 9.29 -7.40
CA LYS A 106 1.01 8.48 -6.67
C LYS A 106 0.99 8.83 -5.17
N TYR A 107 1.18 7.83 -4.33
CA TYR A 107 1.22 7.94 -2.88
C TYR A 107 2.53 7.35 -2.40
N ASN A 108 3.38 8.14 -1.75
CA ASN A 108 4.76 7.73 -1.46
C ASN A 108 5.49 7.15 -2.69
N THR A 109 5.32 7.81 -3.85
CA THR A 109 5.75 7.36 -5.19
C THR A 109 5.09 6.09 -5.75
N LEU A 110 4.25 5.39 -4.97
CA LEU A 110 3.62 4.13 -5.37
C LEU A 110 2.26 4.34 -6.04
N THR A 111 1.82 3.35 -6.81
CA THR A 111 0.52 3.36 -7.49
C THR A 111 -0.51 2.71 -6.60
N TYR A 112 -1.72 3.28 -6.54
CA TYR A 112 -2.85 2.57 -5.97
C TYR A 112 -3.28 1.41 -6.88
N ILE A 113 -3.22 0.18 -6.36
CA ILE A 113 -3.54 -1.03 -7.12
C ILE A 113 -5.04 -1.31 -7.03
N GLY A 114 -5.57 -1.45 -5.82
CA GLY A 114 -6.98 -1.77 -5.63
C GLY A 114 -7.35 -2.11 -4.19
N GLU A 115 -8.56 -2.65 -4.06
CA GLU A 115 -9.14 -3.16 -2.82
C GLU A 115 -9.25 -4.69 -2.92
N TYR A 116 -8.99 -5.37 -1.82
CA TYR A 116 -9.08 -6.82 -1.66
C TYR A 116 -9.89 -7.13 -0.40
N GLU A 117 -10.60 -8.25 -0.38
CA GLU A 117 -11.38 -8.61 0.81
C GLU A 117 -10.43 -8.96 1.96
N TRP A 118 -10.85 -8.70 3.19
CA TRP A 118 -10.14 -9.04 4.41
C TRP A 118 -11.15 -9.58 5.42
N ASP A 119 -10.98 -10.83 5.85
CA ASP A 119 -11.83 -11.51 6.83
C ASP A 119 -11.19 -11.52 8.23
#